data_AF-A0A536UJ75-F1
#
_entry.id   AF-A0A536UJ75-F1
#
_cell.length_a   1.000
_cell.length_b   1.000
_cell.length_c   1.000
_cell.angle_alpha   90.00
_cell.angle_beta   90.00
_cell.angle_gamma   90.00
#
_symmetry.space_group_name_H-M   'P 1'
#
loop_
_entity.id
_entity.type
_entity.pdbx_description
1 polymer ?
#
loop_
_entity_poly.entity_id
_entity_poly.type
_entity_poly.pdbx_seq_one_letter_code
_entity_poly.pdbx_strand_id
1 'polypeptide(L)'
;MGQPVSVSKPRLARRNRRVQFRRRRGARRHRRRCRRRLVGPLAGTRSRAARDTSASRLLAPSQVAGFTLAEVLVVLIVIGLAAALVYARLDSDPRAELEREGRRLGAAIEHAALLAQWHNETLGVSVAGTGYRFWRRGANNGDDWSALYGDDVLAARALPTSFAAAVRAYAAQAVAADAIVPLRASGRNEPFVIELAAAEWHVLLFSDPINRVTVSTPSLR
;
A
#
# COMPACT_ATOMS: atom_id res chain seq x y z
N MET A 1 -39.49 26.67 18.38
CA MET A 1 -39.21 27.94 19.07
C MET A 1 -38.88 27.64 20.52
N GLY A 2 -37.60 27.62 20.88
CA GLY A 2 -37.11 27.40 22.25
C GLY A 2 -35.88 28.27 22.45
N GLN A 3 -35.87 29.08 23.51
CA GLN A 3 -34.88 30.13 23.74
C GLN A 3 -33.47 29.58 24.03
N PRO A 4 -32.40 30.22 23.53
CA PRO A 4 -31.03 29.81 23.79
C PRO A 4 -30.56 30.25 25.20
N VAL A 5 -30.09 29.28 25.98
CA VAL A 5 -29.45 29.51 27.29
C VAL A 5 -27.97 29.88 27.06
N SER A 6 -27.56 31.01 27.65
CA SER A 6 -26.21 31.56 27.53
C SER A 6 -25.26 30.89 28.53
N VAL A 7 -24.22 30.21 28.04
CA VAL A 7 -23.18 29.58 28.88
C VAL A 7 -21.90 30.41 28.80
N SER A 8 -21.38 30.79 29.97
CA SER A 8 -20.20 31.64 30.13
C SER A 8 -18.90 30.96 29.69
N LYS A 9 -18.13 31.63 28.82
CA LYS A 9 -16.76 31.28 28.44
C LYS A 9 -15.76 31.71 29.53
N PRO A 10 -14.87 30.84 30.02
CA PRO A 10 -13.68 31.29 30.74
C PRO A 10 -12.59 31.74 29.75
N ARG A 11 -12.14 33.00 29.89
CA ARG A 11 -11.05 33.62 29.14
C ARG A 11 -9.66 33.17 29.65
N LEU A 12 -8.75 32.95 28.70
CA LEU A 12 -7.30 33.23 28.69
C LEU A 12 -6.54 33.26 30.03
N ALA A 13 -5.76 32.21 30.29
CA ALA A 13 -4.65 32.23 31.24
C ALA A 13 -3.32 32.48 30.50
N ARG A 14 -2.96 33.77 30.43
CA ARG A 14 -1.63 34.26 30.07
C ARG A 14 -0.65 33.86 31.19
N ARG A 15 0.35 32.99 30.91
CA ARG A 15 1.42 32.70 31.87
C ARG A 15 2.79 32.99 31.28
N ASN A 16 3.23 34.21 31.56
CA ASN A 16 4.59 34.68 31.42
C ASN A 16 5.40 34.13 32.60
N ARG A 17 6.41 33.29 32.38
CA ARG A 17 7.39 32.96 33.42
C ARG A 17 8.79 32.89 32.83
N ARG A 18 9.49 34.02 32.96
CA ARG A 18 10.95 34.06 32.98
C ARG A 18 11.41 33.27 34.20
N VAL A 19 12.28 32.29 34.00
CA VAL A 19 13.11 31.73 35.07
C VAL A 19 14.54 31.75 34.58
N GLN A 20 15.31 32.68 35.14
CA GLN A 20 16.76 32.66 35.07
C GLN A 20 17.26 31.58 36.03
N PHE A 21 18.10 30.66 35.56
CA PHE A 21 19.04 29.96 36.44
C PHE A 21 20.46 30.16 35.93
N ARG A 22 21.22 30.88 36.75
CA ARG A 22 22.67 31.07 36.66
C ARG A 22 23.37 29.84 37.27
N ARG A 23 24.44 29.41 36.60
CA ARG A 23 25.72 28.85 37.14
C ARG A 23 25.62 27.43 37.79
N ARG A 24 26.57 26.49 37.64
CA ARG A 24 28.01 26.50 37.34
C ARG A 24 28.50 25.04 37.10
N ARG A 25 29.46 24.85 36.17
CA ARG A 25 30.62 23.91 36.13
C ARG A 25 30.36 22.39 36.27
N GLY A 26 31.00 21.45 35.57
CA GLY A 26 32.05 21.48 34.55
C GLY A 26 32.77 20.13 34.52
N ALA A 27 33.01 19.54 33.35
CA ALA A 27 33.94 18.42 33.18
C ALA A 27 34.65 18.47 31.82
N ARG A 28 35.84 19.07 31.86
CA ARG A 28 37.10 18.63 31.23
C ARG A 28 36.99 17.87 29.90
N ARG A 29 37.24 18.58 28.80
CA ARG A 29 38.00 18.02 27.67
C ARG A 29 39.34 18.76 27.55
N HIS A 30 40.38 18.06 27.97
CA HIS A 30 41.77 18.49 27.84
C HIS A 30 42.20 18.42 26.36
N ARG A 31 42.71 19.56 25.88
CA ARG A 31 43.94 19.79 25.09
C ARG A 31 44.44 18.59 24.26
N ARG A 32 44.83 18.77 22.98
CA ARG A 32 45.91 19.68 22.58
C ARG A 32 45.71 20.25 21.17
N ARG A 33 45.65 21.59 21.07
CA ARG A 33 46.04 22.34 19.86
C ARG A 33 47.52 22.67 19.99
N CYS A 34 48.37 22.10 19.15
CA CYS A 34 49.74 22.58 18.98
C CYS A 34 49.72 23.87 18.16
N ARG A 35 49.82 25.02 18.84
CA ARG A 35 50.18 26.31 18.22
C ARG A 35 51.70 26.34 18.10
N ARG A 36 52.24 26.37 16.87
CA ARG A 36 53.65 26.73 16.66
C ARG A 36 53.78 28.25 16.78
N ARG A 37 54.54 28.68 17.79
CA ARG A 37 54.93 30.06 18.03
C ARG A 37 56.21 30.29 17.22
N LEU A 38 56.13 31.12 16.17
CA LEU A 38 57.31 31.60 15.46
C LEU A 38 57.91 32.75 16.29
N VAL A 39 59.06 32.50 16.90
CA VAL A 39 59.92 33.53 17.49
C VAL A 39 61.00 33.81 16.46
N GLY A 40 61.00 35.02 15.89
CA GLY A 40 62.09 35.48 15.02
C GLY A 40 63.18 36.12 15.88
N PRO A 41 64.48 35.84 15.64
CA PRO A 41 65.55 36.64 16.20
C PRO A 41 65.87 37.82 15.28
N LEU A 42 66.00 39.00 15.87
CA LEU A 42 66.63 40.18 15.28
C LEU A 42 68.11 40.19 15.66
N ALA A 43 68.93 40.65 14.70
CA ALA A 43 70.39 40.84 14.72
C ALA A 43 71.22 39.54 14.65
N GLY A 44 72.29 39.42 13.86
CA GLY A 44 72.97 40.35 12.98
C GLY A 44 74.28 39.68 12.52
N THR A 45 74.76 40.09 11.35
CA THR A 45 76.14 39.97 10.84
C THR A 45 76.76 38.59 10.52
N ARG A 46 77.17 38.50 9.24
CA ARG A 46 78.37 37.88 8.65
C ARG A 46 78.40 36.36 8.38
N SER A 47 78.70 36.13 7.09
CA SER A 47 79.58 35.10 6.53
C SER A 47 78.96 33.76 6.10
N ARG A 48 79.02 33.57 4.78
CA ARG A 48 79.27 32.32 4.02
C ARG A 48 79.16 31.01 4.82
N ALA A 49 78.24 30.15 4.40
CA ALA A 49 78.57 28.97 3.60
C ALA A 49 77.33 28.06 3.49
N ALA A 50 77.10 27.59 2.27
CA ALA A 50 76.52 26.30 1.93
C ALA A 50 75.14 25.94 2.52
N ARG A 51 74.13 25.88 1.64
CA ARG A 51 73.36 24.68 1.28
C ARG A 51 71.98 25.09 0.77
N ASP A 52 71.86 25.20 -0.55
CA ASP A 52 70.57 25.07 -1.21
C ASP A 52 70.33 23.59 -1.48
N THR A 53 69.51 22.97 -0.63
CA THR A 53 68.73 21.79 -1.02
C THR A 53 67.26 22.15 -0.96
N SER A 54 66.77 22.43 -2.16
CA SER A 54 65.41 22.73 -2.53
C SER A 54 64.40 21.72 -1.98
N ALA A 55 63.36 22.28 -1.36
CA ALA A 55 61.97 21.91 -1.55
C ALA A 55 61.61 20.42 -1.59
N SER A 56 61.50 19.82 -0.41
CA SER A 56 60.64 18.65 -0.19
C SER A 56 59.57 19.00 0.84
N ARG A 57 58.59 19.83 0.42
CA ARG A 57 57.24 19.78 1.02
C ARG A 57 56.61 18.47 0.56
N LEU A 58 57.04 17.39 1.22
CA LEU A 58 56.44 16.07 1.10
C LEU A 58 54.94 16.21 1.40
N LEU A 59 54.13 15.87 0.40
CA LEU A 59 52.69 15.74 0.51
C LEU A 59 52.38 15.00 1.81
N ALA A 60 51.70 15.68 2.72
CA ALA A 60 51.16 15.03 3.91
C ALA A 60 50.26 13.89 3.40
N PRO A 61 50.45 12.64 3.87
CA PRO A 61 49.60 11.55 3.46
C PRO A 61 48.18 11.89 3.90
N SER A 62 47.27 12.01 2.92
CA SER A 62 45.84 12.02 3.20
C SER A 62 45.52 10.70 3.88
N GLN A 63 45.29 10.74 5.19
CA GLN A 63 44.85 9.57 5.93
C GLN A 63 43.54 9.09 5.32
N VAL A 64 43.60 7.96 4.62
CA VAL A 64 42.41 7.27 4.14
C VAL A 64 41.72 6.73 5.38
N ALA A 65 40.60 7.35 5.77
CA ALA A 65 39.76 6.83 6.83
C ALA A 65 39.09 5.54 6.34
N GLY A 66 39.31 4.43 7.04
CA GLY A 66 38.61 3.17 6.80
C GLY A 66 37.22 3.18 7.44
N PHE A 67 36.30 2.37 6.90
CA PHE A 67 34.97 2.17 7.46
C PHE A 67 35.03 1.44 8.79
N THR A 68 34.22 1.89 9.75
CA THR A 68 34.06 1.16 11.03
C THR A 68 33.00 0.07 10.89
N LEU A 69 33.11 -1.00 11.69
CA LEU A 69 32.07 -2.04 11.75
C LEU A 69 30.70 -1.44 12.12
N ALA A 70 30.70 -0.47 13.04
CA ALA A 70 29.48 0.23 13.46
C ALA A 70 28.83 1.01 12.31
N GLU A 71 29.63 1.60 11.43
CA GLU A 71 29.13 2.34 10.27
C GLU A 71 28.43 1.42 9.27
N VAL A 72 29.03 0.28 8.94
CA VAL A 72 28.39 -0.74 8.09
C VAL A 72 27.13 -1.29 8.76
N LEU A 73 27.17 -1.56 10.07
CA LEU A 73 25.99 -2.04 10.80
C LEU A 73 24.83 -1.04 10.74
N VAL A 74 25.10 0.25 10.97
CA VAL A 74 24.07 1.29 10.89
C VAL A 74 23.50 1.39 9.48
N VAL A 75 24.34 1.33 8.44
CA VAL A 75 23.90 1.33 7.04
C VAL A 75 22.97 0.14 6.77
N LEU A 76 23.33 -1.07 7.20
CA LEU A 76 22.49 -2.26 7.04
C LEU A 76 21.14 -2.12 7.77
N ILE A 77 21.14 -1.54 8.98
CA ILE A 77 19.91 -1.28 9.73
C ILE A 77 19.01 -0.28 8.99
N VAL A 78 19.58 0.81 8.48
CA VAL A 78 18.82 1.84 7.75
C VAL A 78 18.26 1.27 6.45
N ILE A 79 19.05 0.53 5.68
CA ILE A 79 18.59 -0.13 4.45
C ILE A 79 17.52 -1.16 4.78
N GLY A 80 17.70 -1.97 5.82
CA GLY A 80 16.72 -2.97 6.27
C GLY A 80 15.39 -2.34 6.69
N LEU A 81 15.43 -1.24 7.44
CA LEU A 81 14.23 -0.51 7.85
C LEU A 81 13.54 0.17 6.66
N ALA A 82 14.31 0.79 5.76
CA ALA A 82 13.78 1.39 4.55
C ALA A 82 13.11 0.32 3.66
N ALA A 83 13.75 -0.84 3.49
CA ALA A 83 13.20 -1.97 2.75
C ALA A 83 11.91 -2.51 3.40
N ALA A 84 11.87 -2.63 4.73
CA ALA A 84 10.67 -3.05 5.45
C ALA A 84 9.49 -2.09 5.24
N LEU A 85 9.72 -0.78 5.26
CA LEU A 85 8.68 0.23 5.01
C LEU A 85 8.17 0.21 3.56
N VAL A 86 9.08 0.05 2.59
CA VAL A 86 8.70 -0.10 1.18
C VAL A 86 7.89 -1.38 0.97
N TYR A 87 8.31 -2.49 1.57
CA TYR A 87 7.61 -3.77 1.47
C TYR A 87 6.21 -3.71 2.10
N ALA A 88 6.07 -3.10 3.28
CA ALA A 88 4.77 -2.94 3.93
C ALA A 88 3.77 -2.11 3.12
N ARG A 89 4.23 -1.20 2.24
CA ARG A 89 3.37 -0.47 1.31
C ARG A 89 2.92 -1.29 0.11
N LEU A 90 3.76 -2.22 -0.37
CA LEU A 90 3.46 -3.08 -1.50
C LEU A 90 2.36 -4.10 -1.18
N ASP A 91 2.29 -4.57 0.06
CA ASP A 91 1.25 -5.50 0.53
C ASP A 91 -0.14 -4.85 0.62
N SER A 92 -0.23 -3.52 0.50
CA SER A 92 -1.46 -2.75 0.69
C SER A 92 -1.94 -2.04 -0.57
N ASP A 93 -1.58 -2.47 -1.78
CA ASP A 93 -2.14 -1.90 -3.01
C ASP A 93 -3.60 -2.39 -3.21
N PRO A 94 -4.63 -1.61 -2.82
CA PRO A 94 -6.02 -2.06 -2.81
C PRO A 94 -6.52 -2.27 -4.24
N ARG A 95 -5.92 -1.57 -5.22
CA ARG A 95 -6.24 -1.71 -6.63
C ARG A 95 -5.75 -3.04 -7.18
N ALA A 96 -4.51 -3.41 -6.88
CA ALA A 96 -3.97 -4.70 -7.28
C ALA A 96 -4.74 -5.87 -6.67
N GLU A 97 -5.14 -5.73 -5.40
CA GLU A 97 -5.98 -6.72 -4.72
C GLU A 97 -7.41 -6.79 -5.31
N LEU A 98 -8.04 -5.64 -5.59
CA LEU A 98 -9.34 -5.57 -6.25
C LEU A 98 -9.32 -6.23 -7.64
N GLU A 99 -8.28 -5.99 -8.44
CA GLU A 99 -8.11 -6.64 -9.74
C GLU A 99 -7.88 -8.14 -9.62
N ARG A 100 -7.12 -8.59 -8.61
CA ARG A 100 -6.93 -10.02 -8.33
C ARG A 100 -8.27 -10.68 -7.99
N GLU A 101 -9.07 -10.04 -7.15
CA GLU A 101 -10.38 -10.56 -6.77
C GLU A 101 -11.37 -10.54 -7.94
N GLY A 102 -11.32 -9.53 -8.80
CA GLY A 102 -12.08 -9.51 -10.06
C GLY A 102 -11.70 -10.64 -11.02
N ARG A 103 -10.41 -10.89 -11.21
CA ARG A 103 -9.94 -12.03 -12.02
C ARG A 103 -10.37 -13.36 -11.43
N ARG A 104 -10.32 -13.50 -10.10
CA ARG A 104 -10.75 -14.70 -9.39
C ARG A 104 -12.25 -14.96 -9.55
N LEU A 105 -13.08 -13.94 -9.32
CA LEU A 105 -14.51 -14.03 -9.49
C LEU A 105 -14.87 -14.36 -10.95
N GLY A 106 -14.22 -13.71 -11.92
CA GLY A 106 -14.41 -14.00 -13.33
C GLY A 106 -14.10 -15.47 -13.67
N ALA A 107 -12.96 -15.99 -13.23
CA ALA A 107 -12.60 -17.39 -13.43
C ALA A 107 -13.59 -18.36 -12.76
N ALA A 108 -14.10 -18.03 -11.57
CA ALA A 108 -15.11 -18.85 -10.89
C ALA A 108 -16.46 -18.85 -11.65
N ILE A 109 -16.85 -17.72 -12.23
CA ILE A 109 -18.04 -17.60 -13.07
C ILE A 109 -17.89 -18.41 -14.36
N GLU A 110 -16.73 -18.32 -15.03
CA GLU A 110 -16.43 -19.13 -16.22
C GLU A 110 -16.49 -20.63 -15.89
N HIS A 111 -15.87 -21.05 -14.78
CA HIS A 111 -15.92 -22.42 -14.29
C HIS A 111 -17.35 -22.88 -13.98
N ALA A 112 -18.15 -22.04 -13.32
CA ALA A 112 -19.57 -22.33 -13.07
C ALA A 112 -20.36 -22.48 -14.38
N ALA A 113 -20.11 -21.64 -15.39
CA ALA A 113 -20.79 -21.76 -16.68
C ALA A 113 -20.41 -23.04 -17.42
N LEU A 114 -19.16 -23.51 -17.30
CA LEU A 114 -18.73 -24.81 -17.82
C LEU A 114 -19.43 -25.96 -17.08
N LEU A 115 -19.47 -25.91 -15.75
CA LEU A 115 -20.14 -26.92 -14.93
C LEU A 115 -21.65 -26.98 -15.21
N ALA A 116 -22.30 -25.83 -15.38
CA ALA A 116 -23.71 -25.76 -15.76
C ALA A 116 -23.99 -26.53 -17.06
N GLN A 117 -23.11 -26.37 -18.06
CA GLN A 117 -23.20 -27.10 -19.33
C GLN A 117 -22.92 -28.60 -19.16
N TRP A 118 -21.85 -28.95 -18.43
CA TRP A 118 -21.45 -30.35 -18.23
C TRP A 118 -22.48 -31.16 -17.43
N HIS A 119 -23.03 -30.58 -16.38
CA HIS A 119 -24.05 -31.22 -15.55
C HIS A 119 -25.47 -31.05 -16.10
N ASN A 120 -25.61 -30.29 -17.19
CA ASN A 120 -26.90 -29.93 -17.79
C ASN A 120 -27.88 -29.34 -16.75
N GLU A 121 -27.36 -28.49 -15.85
CA GLU A 121 -28.12 -27.82 -14.79
C GLU A 121 -27.93 -26.30 -14.87
N THR A 122 -28.92 -25.53 -14.41
CA THR A 122 -28.76 -24.07 -14.32
C THR A 122 -28.09 -23.74 -13.00
N LEU A 123 -26.90 -23.15 -13.07
CA LEU A 123 -26.25 -22.54 -11.93
C LEU A 123 -26.59 -21.05 -11.86
N GLY A 124 -26.24 -20.41 -10.76
CA GLY A 124 -26.44 -18.99 -10.59
C GLY A 124 -25.33 -18.39 -9.74
N VAL A 125 -25.05 -17.11 -9.94
CA VAL A 125 -24.12 -16.35 -9.10
C VAL A 125 -24.85 -15.15 -8.52
N SER A 126 -24.75 -14.97 -7.21
CA SER A 126 -25.15 -13.72 -6.55
C SER A 126 -23.92 -13.04 -5.98
N VAL A 127 -23.87 -11.73 -6.12
CA VAL A 127 -22.79 -10.91 -5.60
C VAL A 127 -23.42 -9.84 -4.73
N ALA A 128 -23.25 -9.95 -3.42
CA ALA A 128 -23.98 -9.13 -2.46
C ALA A 128 -23.02 -8.53 -1.44
N GLY A 129 -22.70 -7.24 -1.61
CA GLY A 129 -21.98 -6.41 -0.66
C GLY A 129 -20.63 -7.00 -0.26
N THR A 130 -20.63 -7.81 0.78
CA THR A 130 -19.44 -8.39 1.43
C THR A 130 -18.99 -9.73 0.86
N GLY A 131 -19.60 -10.24 -0.22
CA GLY A 131 -19.26 -11.56 -0.73
C GLY A 131 -19.98 -11.96 -2.00
N TYR A 132 -19.65 -13.15 -2.49
CA TYR A 132 -20.35 -13.81 -3.58
C TYR A 132 -20.57 -15.29 -3.28
N ARG A 133 -21.62 -15.85 -3.90
CA ARG A 133 -22.03 -17.24 -3.72
C ARG A 133 -22.59 -17.78 -5.03
N PHE A 134 -22.40 -19.09 -5.22
CA PHE A 134 -22.99 -19.84 -6.30
C PHE A 134 -24.18 -20.66 -5.84
N TRP A 135 -25.14 -20.82 -6.74
CA TRP A 135 -26.43 -21.44 -6.51
C TRP A 135 -26.71 -22.48 -7.59
N ARG A 136 -27.52 -23.47 -7.24
CA ARG A 136 -28.10 -24.44 -8.16
C ARG A 136 -29.60 -24.21 -8.23
N ARG A 137 -30.13 -24.12 -9.46
CA ARG A 137 -31.57 -24.03 -9.70
C ARG A 137 -32.20 -25.42 -9.66
N GLY A 138 -33.32 -25.56 -8.94
CA GLY A 138 -34.10 -26.80 -8.91
C GLY A 138 -34.71 -27.16 -10.27
N ALA A 139 -34.97 -28.45 -10.47
CA ALA A 139 -35.47 -29.01 -11.74
C ALA A 139 -36.87 -28.51 -12.15
N ASN A 140 -37.63 -27.93 -11.22
CA ASN A 140 -39.04 -27.57 -11.42
C ASN A 140 -39.25 -26.27 -12.24
N ASN A 141 -38.23 -25.80 -12.96
CA ASN A 141 -38.24 -24.55 -13.76
C ASN A 141 -38.67 -23.28 -12.99
N GLY A 142 -38.78 -23.35 -11.65
CA GLY A 142 -39.16 -22.26 -10.75
C GLY A 142 -37.96 -21.50 -10.20
N ASP A 143 -38.21 -20.57 -9.28
CA ASP A 143 -37.18 -19.74 -8.63
C ASP A 143 -36.58 -20.42 -7.38
N ASP A 144 -36.52 -21.75 -7.41
CA ASP A 144 -35.98 -22.55 -6.32
C ASP A 144 -34.45 -22.63 -6.46
N TRP A 145 -33.76 -21.83 -5.65
CA TRP A 145 -32.31 -21.76 -5.62
C TRP A 145 -31.76 -22.36 -4.33
N SER A 146 -30.87 -23.32 -4.49
CA SER A 146 -30.13 -23.95 -3.38
C SER A 146 -28.67 -23.53 -3.44
N ALA A 147 -28.04 -23.28 -2.29
CA ALA A 147 -26.62 -22.96 -2.24
C ALA A 147 -25.80 -24.17 -2.74
N LEU A 148 -24.77 -23.90 -3.55
CA LEU A 148 -23.89 -24.92 -4.09
C LEU A 148 -22.78 -25.26 -3.07
N TYR A 149 -22.48 -26.55 -2.93
CA TYR A 149 -21.46 -27.08 -2.02
C TYR A 149 -20.62 -28.14 -2.73
N GLY A 150 -19.40 -28.39 -2.23
CA GLY A 150 -18.54 -29.49 -2.70
C GLY A 150 -17.57 -29.14 -3.82
N ASP A 151 -17.57 -27.88 -4.30
CA ASP A 151 -16.56 -27.36 -5.22
C ASP A 151 -15.83 -26.17 -4.57
N ASP A 152 -14.52 -26.29 -4.37
CA ASP A 152 -13.68 -25.27 -3.73
C ASP A 152 -13.58 -23.97 -4.55
N VAL A 153 -13.71 -24.06 -5.88
CA VAL A 153 -13.73 -22.91 -6.79
C VAL A 153 -15.04 -22.14 -6.64
N LEU A 154 -16.15 -22.85 -6.45
CA LEU A 154 -17.50 -22.28 -6.31
C LEU A 154 -17.95 -22.09 -4.86
N ALA A 155 -17.07 -22.34 -3.90
CA ALA A 155 -17.35 -22.09 -2.49
C ALA A 155 -17.69 -20.61 -2.26
N ALA A 156 -18.68 -20.37 -1.38
CA ALA A 156 -19.06 -19.02 -0.99
C ALA A 156 -17.86 -18.27 -0.42
N ARG A 157 -17.64 -17.04 -0.91
CA ARG A 157 -16.46 -16.24 -0.54
C ARG A 157 -16.86 -14.90 0.04
N ALA A 158 -16.28 -14.60 1.20
CA ALA A 158 -16.28 -13.25 1.75
C ALA A 158 -15.20 -12.42 1.07
N LEU A 159 -15.55 -11.21 0.69
CA LEU A 159 -14.62 -10.20 0.21
C LEU A 159 -13.94 -9.51 1.41
N PRO A 160 -12.76 -8.93 1.22
CA PRO A 160 -12.17 -8.02 2.20
C PRO A 160 -13.16 -6.93 2.63
N THR A 161 -13.12 -6.51 3.89
CA THR A 161 -14.10 -5.56 4.47
C THR A 161 -14.14 -4.20 3.75
N SER A 162 -13.06 -3.82 3.08
CA SER A 162 -12.95 -2.61 2.26
C SER A 162 -13.64 -2.72 0.90
N PHE A 163 -14.07 -3.92 0.51
CA PHE A 163 -14.60 -4.20 -0.83
C PHE A 163 -16.12 -4.33 -0.78
N ALA A 164 -16.75 -3.86 -1.85
CA ALA A 164 -18.17 -4.01 -2.09
C ALA A 164 -18.37 -4.63 -3.47
N ALA A 165 -19.39 -5.46 -3.61
CA ALA A 165 -19.69 -6.10 -4.88
C ALA A 165 -21.19 -6.11 -5.16
N ALA A 166 -21.56 -5.88 -6.41
CA ALA A 166 -22.96 -5.80 -6.82
C ALA A 166 -23.14 -6.17 -8.29
N VAL A 167 -24.28 -6.78 -8.60
CA VAL A 167 -24.73 -6.89 -9.99
C VAL A 167 -25.23 -5.53 -10.46
N ARG A 168 -24.70 -5.05 -11.59
CA ARG A 168 -25.08 -3.76 -12.20
C ARG A 168 -26.12 -3.94 -13.29
N ALA A 169 -25.95 -4.96 -14.11
CA ALA A 169 -26.87 -5.24 -15.21
C ALA A 169 -26.93 -6.73 -15.52
N TYR A 170 -28.10 -7.18 -15.98
CA TYR A 170 -28.34 -8.50 -16.57
C TYR A 170 -29.27 -8.32 -17.77
N ALA A 171 -28.98 -8.97 -18.90
CA ALA A 171 -29.72 -8.79 -20.16
C ALA A 171 -29.84 -7.30 -20.57
N ALA A 172 -28.74 -6.54 -20.37
CA ALA A 172 -28.67 -5.10 -20.59
C ALA A 172 -29.65 -4.24 -19.76
N GLN A 173 -30.28 -4.81 -18.72
CA GLN A 173 -31.17 -4.10 -17.80
C GLN A 173 -30.55 -4.01 -16.41
N ALA A 174 -30.77 -2.89 -15.72
CA ALA A 174 -30.39 -2.75 -14.32
C ALA A 174 -31.21 -3.73 -13.46
N VAL A 175 -30.54 -4.39 -12.52
CA VAL A 175 -31.15 -5.39 -11.62
C VAL A 175 -30.87 -5.03 -10.17
N ALA A 176 -31.57 -5.68 -9.24
CA ALA A 176 -31.24 -5.59 -7.83
C ALA A 176 -29.78 -6.01 -7.59
N ALA A 177 -29.11 -5.34 -6.66
CA ALA A 177 -27.67 -5.53 -6.44
C ALA A 177 -27.31 -6.98 -6.08
N ASP A 178 -28.22 -7.67 -5.37
CA ASP A 178 -28.11 -9.05 -4.89
C ASP A 178 -28.80 -10.08 -5.80
N ALA A 179 -29.24 -9.68 -7.00
CA ALA A 179 -29.91 -10.57 -7.94
C ALA A 179 -29.04 -11.81 -8.25
N ILE A 180 -29.69 -12.97 -8.33
CA ILE A 180 -29.04 -14.20 -8.81
C ILE A 180 -29.00 -14.14 -10.34
N VAL A 181 -27.80 -14.07 -10.89
CA VAL A 181 -27.57 -14.12 -12.33
C VAL A 181 -27.49 -15.57 -12.78
N PRO A 182 -28.42 -16.06 -13.63
CA PRO A 182 -28.44 -17.45 -14.05
C PRO A 182 -27.37 -17.75 -15.12
N LEU A 183 -26.71 -18.89 -14.95
CA LEU A 183 -25.76 -19.53 -15.86
C LEU A 183 -26.42 -20.80 -16.39
N ARG A 184 -26.99 -20.72 -17.60
CA ARG A 184 -27.79 -21.75 -18.23
C ARG A 184 -26.92 -22.85 -18.83
N ALA A 185 -27.41 -24.08 -18.72
CA ALA A 185 -26.82 -25.28 -19.32
C ALA A 185 -26.69 -25.24 -20.85
N SER A 186 -27.46 -24.37 -21.54
CA SER A 186 -27.37 -24.21 -22.99
C SER A 186 -26.06 -23.54 -23.44
N GLY A 187 -25.30 -22.95 -22.51
CA GLY A 187 -24.14 -22.12 -22.82
C GLY A 187 -24.49 -20.75 -23.39
N ARG A 188 -25.77 -20.49 -23.75
CA ARG A 188 -26.26 -19.18 -24.16
C ARG A 188 -26.79 -18.43 -22.95
N ASN A 189 -25.99 -17.49 -22.47
CA ASN A 189 -26.36 -16.63 -21.35
C ASN A 189 -26.50 -15.19 -21.80
N GLU A 190 -27.39 -14.47 -21.12
CA GLU A 190 -27.52 -13.04 -21.31
C GLU A 190 -26.29 -12.33 -20.75
N PRO A 191 -25.81 -11.26 -21.40
CA PRO A 191 -24.68 -10.50 -20.89
C PRO A 191 -25.04 -9.84 -19.56
N PHE A 192 -24.07 -9.81 -18.65
CA PHE A 192 -24.21 -9.17 -17.36
C PHE A 192 -22.94 -8.42 -16.97
N VAL A 193 -23.12 -7.47 -16.07
CA VAL A 193 -22.06 -6.64 -15.52
C VAL A 193 -22.08 -6.77 -14.01
N ILE A 194 -20.96 -7.19 -13.44
CA ILE A 194 -20.74 -7.17 -11.99
C ILE A 194 -19.70 -6.08 -11.70
N GLU A 195 -19.96 -5.27 -10.70
CA GLU A 195 -18.99 -4.31 -10.20
C GLU A 195 -18.39 -4.78 -8.89
N LEU A 196 -17.07 -4.70 -8.81
CA LEU A 196 -16.29 -4.77 -7.57
C LEU A 196 -15.73 -3.38 -7.29
N ALA A 197 -15.95 -2.86 -6.09
CA ALA A 197 -15.51 -1.54 -5.68
C ALA A 197 -14.69 -1.63 -4.38
N ALA A 198 -13.64 -0.81 -4.27
CA ALA A 198 -12.82 -0.65 -3.08
C ALA A 198 -12.41 0.82 -2.94
N ALA A 199 -12.96 1.53 -1.95
CA ALA A 199 -12.78 2.97 -1.77
C ALA A 199 -13.09 3.76 -3.07
N GLU A 200 -12.09 4.38 -3.71
CA GLU A 200 -12.21 5.09 -4.99
C GLU A 200 -12.03 4.20 -6.24
N TRP A 201 -11.54 2.98 -6.06
CA TRP A 201 -11.27 2.04 -7.15
C TRP A 201 -12.50 1.20 -7.44
N HIS A 202 -12.75 0.95 -8.72
CA HIS A 202 -13.77 0.02 -9.14
C HIS A 202 -13.30 -0.74 -10.38
N VAL A 203 -13.81 -1.96 -10.50
CA VAL A 203 -13.52 -2.90 -11.57
C VAL A 203 -14.86 -3.48 -12.02
N LEU A 204 -15.03 -3.56 -13.33
CA LEU A 204 -16.21 -4.11 -13.96
C LEU A 204 -15.87 -5.46 -14.59
N LEU A 205 -16.71 -6.45 -14.30
CA LEU A 205 -16.67 -7.78 -14.89
C LEU A 205 -17.79 -7.84 -15.92
N PHE A 206 -17.41 -7.90 -17.19
CA PHE A 206 -18.33 -8.04 -18.31
C PHE A 206 -18.37 -9.49 -18.74
N SER A 207 -19.54 -10.12 -18.71
CA SER A 207 -19.74 -11.40 -19.37
C SER A 207 -20.24 -11.19 -20.80
N ASP A 208 -19.72 -12.01 -21.71
CA ASP A 208 -20.25 -12.11 -23.06
C ASP A 208 -21.26 -13.30 -23.17
N PRO A 209 -22.01 -13.39 -24.29
CA PRO A 209 -22.99 -14.47 -24.47
C PRO A 209 -22.40 -15.89 -24.56
N ILE A 210 -21.07 -16.02 -24.65
CA ILE A 210 -20.35 -17.30 -24.65
C ILE A 210 -19.70 -17.60 -23.28
N ASN A 211 -20.09 -16.86 -22.25
CA ASN A 211 -19.65 -16.99 -20.86
C ASN A 211 -18.20 -16.59 -20.57
N ARG A 212 -17.54 -15.87 -21.47
CA ARG A 212 -16.23 -15.31 -21.17
C ARG A 212 -16.39 -14.07 -20.31
N VAL A 213 -15.60 -13.98 -19.25
CA VAL A 213 -15.61 -12.84 -18.33
C VAL A 213 -14.36 -11.99 -18.56
N THR A 214 -14.58 -10.73 -18.90
CA THR A 214 -13.50 -9.75 -19.05
C THR A 214 -13.53 -8.77 -17.89
N VAL A 215 -12.35 -8.53 -17.33
CA VAL A 215 -12.16 -7.63 -16.19
C VAL A 215 -11.59 -6.33 -16.73
N SER A 216 -12.32 -5.22 -16.57
CA SER A 216 -11.84 -3.91 -16.98
C SER A 216 -11.91 -2.91 -15.84
N THR A 217 -10.89 -2.06 -15.76
CA THR A 217 -10.94 -0.85 -14.95
C THR A 217 -11.56 0.23 -15.83
N PRO A 218 -12.70 0.83 -15.45
CA PRO A 218 -13.26 1.94 -16.19
C PRO A 218 -12.24 3.07 -16.21
N SER A 219 -11.81 3.42 -17.41
CA SER A 219 -11.02 4.63 -17.61
C SER A 219 -11.98 5.81 -17.55
N LEU A 220 -11.73 6.75 -16.64
CA LEU A 220 -12.38 8.06 -16.68
C LEU A 220 -12.15 8.66 -18.08
N ARG A 221 -13.23 8.80 -18.84
CA ARG A 221 -13.28 9.61 -20.06
C ARG A 221 -13.97 10.93 -19.76
#